data_AF-A0A2V7FP03-F1
#
_entry.id   AF-A0A2V7FP03-F1
#
_cell.length_a   1.000
_cell.length_b   1.000
_cell.length_c   1.000
_cell.angle_alpha   90.00
_cell.angle_beta   90.00
_cell.angle_gamma   90.00
#
_symmetry.space_group_name_H-M   'P 1'
#
loop_
_entity.id
_entity.type
_entity.pdbx_description
1 polymer ?
#
loop_
_entity_poly.entity_id
_entity_poly.type
_entity_poly.pdbx_seq_one_letter_code
_entity_poly.pdbx_strand_id
1 'polypeptide(L)'
;MFRSGDVRATVESAGDGVAILESEVQATGEGTFVESGTISYGDAGRVAFRTVGQGVTRPSAIAGLRHGAVIWEVTRGEGRLAGAQGFITSNFTVGPDGQVTDDHFVRLFLP
;
A
#
# COMPACT_ATOMS: atom_id res chain seq x y z
N MET A 1 21.10 -16.13 -8.02
CA MET A 1 22.24 -15.54 -7.29
C MET A 1 22.20 -14.04 -7.52
N PHE A 2 21.73 -13.25 -6.56
CA PHE A 2 21.77 -11.78 -6.65
C PHE A 2 23.14 -11.31 -6.16
N ARG A 3 23.90 -10.61 -7.01
CA ARG A 3 25.14 -9.94 -6.59
C ARG A 3 24.75 -8.74 -5.71
N SER A 4 25.26 -8.69 -4.49
CA SER A 4 25.15 -7.49 -3.65
C SER A 4 25.97 -6.37 -4.30
N GLY A 5 25.28 -5.42 -4.90
CA GLY A 5 25.81 -4.12 -5.30
C GLY A 5 24.87 -3.08 -4.71
N ASP A 6 25.46 -2.11 -4.01
CA ASP A 6 24.82 -1.21 -3.06
C ASP A 6 23.49 -0.64 -3.55
N VAL A 7 22.39 -0.99 -2.88
CA VAL A 7 21.11 -0.30 -3.06
C VAL A 7 21.26 1.10 -2.48
N ARG A 8 21.61 2.08 -3.33
CA ARG A 8 21.45 3.49 -3.00
C ARG A 8 19.99 3.87 -3.24
N ALA A 9 19.29 4.21 -2.17
CA ALA A 9 18.01 4.87 -2.22
C ALA A 9 18.20 6.32 -1.78
N THR A 10 17.81 7.27 -2.62
CA THR A 10 17.62 8.68 -2.22
C THR A 10 16.16 8.85 -1.85
N VAL A 11 15.91 9.42 -0.67
CA VAL A 11 14.57 9.85 -0.26
C VAL A 11 14.48 11.34 -0.53
N GLU A 12 13.63 11.71 -1.49
CA GLU A 12 13.26 13.10 -1.73
C GLU A 12 11.86 13.30 -1.15
N SER A 13 11.69 14.35 -0.35
CA SER A 13 10.34 14.74 0.07
C SER A 13 9.62 15.30 -1.15
N ALA A 14 8.52 14.66 -1.54
CA ALA A 14 7.68 15.11 -2.65
C ALA A 14 6.75 16.29 -2.27
N GLY A 15 6.99 16.95 -1.13
CA GLY A 15 6.16 18.03 -0.59
C GLY A 15 4.96 17.52 0.22
N ASP A 16 3.98 18.40 0.48
CA ASP A 16 2.76 18.12 1.24
C ASP A 16 1.69 17.35 0.43
N GLY A 17 2.14 16.48 -0.47
CA GLY A 17 1.26 15.75 -1.38
C GLY A 17 0.30 14.82 -0.62
N VAL A 18 -1.00 14.97 -0.87
CA VAL A 18 -2.02 14.05 -0.35
C VAL A 18 -2.14 12.86 -1.29
N ALA A 19 -1.99 11.65 -0.75
CA ALA A 19 -2.33 10.42 -1.45
C ALA A 19 -3.79 10.03 -1.16
N ILE A 20 -4.54 9.66 -2.19
CA ILE A 20 -5.93 9.21 -2.07
C ILE A 20 -6.00 7.74 -2.45
N LEU A 21 -6.35 6.89 -1.48
CA LEU A 21 -6.64 5.47 -1.67
C LEU A 21 -8.14 5.28 -1.90
N GLU A 22 -8.48 4.63 -3.01
CA GLU A 22 -9.85 4.15 -3.31
C GLU A 22 -9.77 2.66 -3.58
N SER A 23 -10.49 1.85 -2.81
CA SER A 23 -10.41 0.39 -2.92
C SER A 23 -11.74 -0.30 -2.60
N GLU A 24 -11.85 -1.51 -3.12
CA GLU A 24 -12.85 -2.49 -2.70
C GLU A 24 -12.15 -3.53 -1.82
N VAL A 25 -12.67 -3.69 -0.60
CA VAL A 25 -12.17 -4.65 0.39
C VAL A 25 -13.18 -5.79 0.54
N GLN A 26 -12.71 -7.02 0.33
CA GLN A 26 -13.49 -8.22 0.51
C GLN A 26 -12.94 -9.04 1.67
N ALA A 27 -13.76 -9.25 2.71
CA ALA A 27 -13.42 -10.17 3.78
C ALA A 27 -13.37 -11.61 3.25
N THR A 28 -12.28 -12.33 3.55
CA THR A 28 -12.07 -13.72 3.13
C THR A 28 -12.18 -14.72 4.29
N GLY A 29 -12.30 -14.20 5.51
CA GLY A 29 -12.42 -14.99 6.74
C GLY A 29 -12.24 -14.10 7.96
N GLU A 30 -12.18 -14.71 9.14
CA GLU A 30 -11.93 -13.96 10.37
C GLU A 30 -10.55 -13.30 10.31
N GLY A 31 -10.53 -11.96 10.34
CA GLY A 31 -9.29 -11.19 10.32
C GLY A 31 -8.49 -11.31 9.02
N THR A 32 -9.07 -11.80 7.92
CA THR A 32 -8.39 -11.88 6.62
C THR A 32 -9.22 -11.23 5.53
N PHE A 33 -8.55 -10.63 4.55
CA PHE A 33 -9.20 -9.91 3.46
C PHE A 33 -8.32 -9.90 2.20
N VAL A 34 -8.96 -9.61 1.08
CA VAL A 34 -8.29 -9.18 -0.15
C VAL A 34 -8.83 -7.82 -0.57
N GLU A 35 -8.02 -7.09 -1.31
CA GLU A 35 -8.30 -5.74 -1.69
C GLU A 35 -7.76 -5.46 -3.09
N SER A 36 -8.50 -4.68 -3.85
CA SER A 36 -8.00 -4.11 -5.10
C SER A 36 -8.53 -2.69 -5.25
N GLY A 37 -7.77 -1.86 -5.94
CA GLY A 37 -8.10 -0.46 -6.00
C GLY A 37 -7.00 0.34 -6.64
N THR A 38 -6.94 1.60 -6.24
CA THR A 38 -6.00 2.56 -6.78
C THR A 38 -5.53 3.55 -5.74
N ILE A 39 -4.33 4.09 -5.96
CA ILE A 39 -3.79 5.19 -5.17
C ILE A 39 -3.43 6.33 -6.12
N SER A 40 -3.94 7.52 -5.85
CA SER A 40 -3.62 8.75 -6.57
C SER A 40 -2.62 9.57 -5.76
N TYR A 41 -1.49 9.97 -6.37
CA TYR A 41 -0.41 10.75 -5.75
C TYR A 41 -0.39 12.19 -6.27
N GLY A 42 -1.56 12.82 -6.38
CA GLY A 42 -1.72 14.14 -6.99
C GLY A 42 -1.13 14.20 -8.41
N ASP A 43 -0.31 15.21 -8.67
CA ASP A 43 0.29 15.46 -9.99
C ASP A 43 1.30 14.39 -10.44
N ALA A 44 1.76 13.51 -9.54
CA ALA A 44 2.64 12.41 -9.92
C ALA A 44 1.91 11.34 -10.75
N GLY A 45 0.60 11.20 -10.56
CA GLY A 45 -0.23 10.21 -11.26
C GLY A 45 -0.88 9.20 -10.31
N ARG A 46 -1.28 8.07 -10.86
CA ARG A 46 -2.09 7.04 -10.17
C ARG A 46 -1.48 5.66 -10.39
N VAL A 47 -1.65 4.77 -9.41
CA VAL A 47 -1.39 3.34 -9.56
C VAL A 47 -2.67 2.55 -9.31
N ALA A 48 -2.86 1.45 -10.04
CA ALA A 48 -3.83 0.41 -9.71
C ALA A 48 -3.09 -0.78 -9.08
N PHE A 49 -3.75 -1.45 -8.14
CA PHE A 49 -3.14 -2.52 -7.38
C PHE A 49 -4.11 -3.64 -7.06
N ARG A 50 -3.56 -4.80 -6.67
CA ARG A 50 -4.30 -5.92 -6.05
C ARG A 50 -3.48 -6.54 -4.92
N THR A 51 -4.15 -7.14 -3.95
CA THR A 51 -3.51 -7.90 -2.87
C THR A 51 -2.69 -9.06 -3.41
N VAL A 52 -1.48 -9.22 -2.86
CA VAL A 52 -0.66 -10.43 -2.97
C VAL A 52 -1.01 -11.35 -1.81
N GLY A 53 -1.58 -12.51 -2.11
CA GLY A 53 -2.06 -13.44 -1.08
C GLY A 53 -3.28 -12.89 -0.36
N GLN A 54 -3.13 -12.49 0.89
CA GLN A 54 -4.20 -11.90 1.70
C GLN A 54 -3.63 -10.86 2.68
N GLY A 55 -4.43 -9.84 2.97
CA GLY A 55 -4.22 -8.98 4.12
C GLY A 55 -4.67 -9.66 5.41
N VAL A 56 -4.11 -9.21 6.53
CA VAL A 56 -4.47 -9.68 7.87
C VAL A 56 -4.83 -8.52 8.78
N THR A 57 -5.79 -8.73 9.68
CA THR A 57 -6.12 -7.81 10.78
C THR A 57 -6.31 -8.59 12.06
N ARG A 58 -5.86 -8.00 13.17
CA ARG A 58 -6.04 -8.57 14.52
C ARG A 58 -6.21 -7.47 15.57
N PRO A 59 -6.75 -7.80 16.75
CA PRO A 59 -6.75 -6.88 17.88
C PRO A 59 -5.32 -6.41 18.19
N SER A 60 -5.15 -5.14 18.53
CA SER A 60 -3.89 -4.62 19.06
C SER A 60 -3.86 -4.71 20.60
N ALA A 61 -2.73 -4.33 21.20
CA ALA A 61 -2.63 -4.17 22.65
C ALA A 61 -3.38 -2.91 23.17
N ILE A 62 -3.80 -2.01 22.28
CA ILE A 62 -4.57 -0.81 22.60
C ILE A 62 -6.06 -1.13 22.43
N ALA A 63 -6.83 -0.92 23.50
CA ALA A 63 -8.27 -1.21 23.50
C ALA A 63 -9.00 -0.44 22.39
N GLY A 64 -9.87 -1.14 21.65
CA GLY A 64 -10.64 -0.55 20.55
C GLY A 64 -9.85 -0.33 19.24
N LEU A 65 -8.54 -0.58 19.23
CA LEU A 65 -7.70 -0.45 18.04
C LEU A 65 -7.34 -1.83 17.48
N ARG A 66 -7.57 -2.03 16.18
CA ARG A 66 -7.05 -3.19 15.43
C ARG A 66 -5.82 -2.76 14.65
N HIS A 67 -4.95 -3.71 14.34
CA HIS A 67 -3.84 -3.48 13.43
C HIS A 67 -3.73 -4.60 12.41
N GLY A 68 -3.09 -4.32 11.30
CA GLY A 68 -2.99 -5.23 10.18
C GLY A 68 -1.79 -4.98 9.30
N ALA A 69 -1.62 -5.88 8.34
CA ALA A 69 -0.64 -5.74 7.29
C ALA A 69 -1.19 -6.33 5.99
N VAL A 70 -0.81 -5.72 4.86
CA VAL A 70 -1.15 -6.18 3.52
C VAL A 70 -0.02 -5.83 2.55
N ILE A 71 0.16 -6.69 1.54
CA ILE A 71 1.06 -6.43 0.41
C ILE A 71 0.20 -6.28 -0.83
N TRP A 72 0.42 -5.21 -1.59
CA TRP A 72 -0.21 -4.99 -2.87
C TRP A 72 0.82 -5.02 -4.01
N GLU A 73 0.47 -5.69 -5.11
CA GLU A 73 1.17 -5.63 -6.38
C GLU A 73 0.61 -4.47 -7.20
N VAL A 74 1.49 -3.61 -7.72
CA VAL A 74 1.08 -2.59 -8.70
C VAL A 74 0.89 -3.24 -10.06
N THR A 75 -0.35 -3.19 -10.55
CA THR A 75 -0.75 -3.83 -11.82
C THR A 75 -0.80 -2.84 -12.98
N ARG A 76 -0.88 -1.53 -12.69
CA ARG A 76 -0.88 -0.46 -13.68
C ARG A 76 -0.43 0.84 -13.03
N GLY A 77 0.24 1.71 -13.78
CA GLY A 77 0.44 3.09 -13.39
C GLY A 77 0.12 4.07 -14.52
N GLU A 78 -0.12 5.32 -14.15
CA GLU A 78 -0.54 6.43 -15.00
C GLU A 78 0.27 7.70 -14.69
N GLY A 79 0.34 8.64 -15.62
CA GLY A 79 1.11 9.88 -15.43
C GLY A 79 2.62 9.60 -15.37
N ARG A 80 3.31 10.15 -14.36
CA ARG A 80 4.75 9.88 -14.16
C ARG A 80 5.02 8.46 -13.69
N LEU A 81 3.98 7.73 -13.30
CA LEU A 81 4.02 6.33 -12.90
C LEU A 81 3.62 5.39 -14.05
N ALA A 82 3.50 5.90 -15.28
CA ALA A 82 3.15 5.06 -16.44
C ALA A 82 4.11 3.87 -16.58
N GLY A 83 3.54 2.66 -16.65
CA GLY A 83 4.31 1.41 -16.75
C GLY A 83 4.95 0.94 -15.43
N ALA A 84 4.66 1.59 -14.29
CA ALA A 84 5.20 1.19 -13.00
C ALA A 84 4.87 -0.28 -12.66
N GLN A 85 5.85 -0.98 -12.13
CA GLN A 85 5.74 -2.32 -11.56
C GLN A 85 6.37 -2.34 -10.17
N GLY A 86 5.89 -3.20 -9.27
CA GLY A 86 6.50 -3.37 -7.96
C GLY A 86 5.47 -3.67 -6.88
N PHE A 87 5.89 -3.46 -5.62
CA PHE A 87 5.07 -3.76 -4.46
C PHE A 87 4.94 -2.57 -3.52
N ILE A 88 3.78 -2.50 -2.88
CA ILE A 88 3.46 -1.62 -1.76
C ILE A 88 3.21 -2.53 -0.56
N THR A 89 3.89 -2.27 0.55
CA THR A 89 3.59 -2.92 1.84
C THR A 89 2.92 -1.90 2.74
N SER A 90 1.73 -2.22 3.27
CA SER A 90 1.04 -1.42 4.28
C SER A 90 1.07 -2.14 5.62
N ASN A 91 1.49 -1.42 6.67
CA ASN A 91 1.07 -1.72 8.03
C ASN A 91 0.05 -0.67 8.41
N PHE A 92 -1.07 -1.07 8.99
CA PHE A 92 -2.17 -0.14 9.22
C PHE A 92 -2.87 -0.39 10.54
N THR A 93 -3.62 0.61 10.98
CA THR A 93 -4.52 0.52 12.12
C THR A 93 -5.95 0.81 11.71
N VAL A 94 -6.91 0.17 12.38
CA VAL A 94 -8.34 0.46 12.24
C VAL A 94 -8.90 0.86 13.60
N GLY A 95 -9.40 2.10 13.68
CA GLY A 95 -10.03 2.68 14.86
C GLY A 95 -11.45 2.15 15.11
N PRO A 96 -12.04 2.50 16.26
CA PRO A 96 -13.39 2.05 16.66
C PRO A 96 -14.52 2.60 15.77
N ASP A 97 -14.28 3.71 15.08
CA ASP A 97 -15.17 4.35 14.11
C ASP A 97 -14.92 3.86 12.67
N GLY A 98 -14.00 2.91 12.48
CA GLY A 98 -13.60 2.42 11.17
C GLY A 98 -12.56 3.30 10.47
N GLN A 99 -12.02 4.34 11.13
CA GLN A 99 -10.92 5.12 10.59
C GLN A 99 -9.70 4.21 10.34
N VAL A 100 -9.15 4.27 9.13
CA VAL A 100 -7.91 3.57 8.77
C VAL A 100 -6.76 4.56 8.72
N THR A 101 -5.62 4.17 9.30
CA THR A 101 -4.34 4.86 9.10
C THR A 101 -3.37 3.85 8.51
N ASP A 102 -2.85 4.14 7.32
CA ASP A 102 -1.93 3.29 6.59
C ASP A 102 -0.50 3.86 6.60
N ASP A 103 0.46 3.01 6.94
CA ASP A 103 1.90 3.26 6.83
C ASP A 103 2.47 2.44 5.67
N HIS A 104 2.70 3.10 4.54
CA HIS A 104 3.19 2.47 3.33
C HIS A 104 4.72 2.52 3.20
N PHE A 105 5.32 1.40 2.80
CA PHE A 105 6.65 1.36 2.21
C PHE A 105 6.58 0.80 0.80
N VAL A 106 7.18 1.50 -0.17
CA VAL A 106 6.94 1.26 -1.58
C VAL A 106 8.24 1.12 -2.35
N ARG A 107 8.29 0.13 -3.26
CA ARG A 107 9.36 -0.03 -4.24
C ARG A 107 8.74 -0.21 -5.63
N LEU A 108 8.85 0.84 -6.46
CA LEU A 108 8.42 0.82 -7.85
C LEU A 108 9.62 0.85 -8.79
N PHE A 109 9.45 0.18 -9.94
CA PHE A 109 10.32 0.23 -11.09
C PHE A 109 9.55 0.87 -12.23
N LEU A 110 10.15 1.88 -12.86
CA LEU A 110 9.62 2.54 -14.05
C LEU A 110 10.41 2.07 -15.29
N PRO A 111 9.78 2.02 -16.49
CA PRO A 111 10.46 1.72 -17.75
C PRO A 111 11.56 2.71 -18.13
#